data_AF-A0A2H3JRC7-F1
#
_entry.id   AF-A0A2H3JRC7-F1
#
_cell.length_a   1.000
_cell.length_b   1.000
_cell.length_c   1.000
_cell.angle_alpha   90.00
_cell.angle_beta   90.00
_cell.angle_gamma   90.00
#
_symmetry.space_group_name_H-M   'P 1'
#
loop_
_entity.id
_entity.type
_entity.pdbx_description
1 polymer ?
#
loop_
_entity_poly.entity_id
_entity_poly.type
_entity_poly.pdbx_seq_one_letter_code
_entity_poly.pdbx_strand_id
1 'polypeptide(L)'
;MLKPTHDNVQHLKLLNTGTCGGMLMNRLKGVQVMLLHMLELLPPPWHNWLYPTSGTEAVCRDQGPHQDGALQNIQNDTGKLATVVAKEHELSAKLIGDLGTHISILKNTPLSITAKTDPYVANQSVACQLMKQALQSTWSTFSEWRNRMDASIRETYNTLERDMSALPPDREWIAFAACEDHLVDPETLLQDPQNISYPSKEDPSIVPVHIGLLERKKRYTCTYREAYYVNA
;
A
#
# COMPACT_ATOMS: atom_id res chain seq x y z
N MET A 1 -45.24 -25.10 -11.48
CA MET A 1 -44.28 -24.62 -12.50
C MET A 1 -42.88 -24.94 -11.97
N LEU A 2 -42.42 -26.19 -12.10
CA LEU A 2 -41.59 -26.74 -13.20
C LEU A 2 -40.14 -26.22 -13.22
N LYS A 3 -39.34 -26.82 -12.33
CA LYS A 3 -38.02 -27.50 -12.45
C LYS A 3 -36.79 -26.90 -13.20
N PRO A 4 -35.58 -27.34 -12.77
CA PRO A 4 -34.24 -26.96 -13.24
C PRO A 4 -33.68 -27.89 -14.34
N THR A 5 -32.54 -27.52 -14.94
CA THR A 5 -31.67 -28.34 -15.83
C THR A 5 -30.22 -27.87 -15.60
N HIS A 6 -29.27 -28.62 -15.03
CA HIS A 6 -28.52 -29.80 -15.49
C HIS A 6 -27.77 -29.64 -16.82
N ASP A 7 -26.50 -30.07 -16.80
CA ASP A 7 -25.54 -30.40 -17.87
C ASP A 7 -24.71 -29.31 -18.58
N ASN A 8 -23.39 -29.30 -18.32
CA ASN A 8 -22.46 -29.96 -19.26
C ASN A 8 -21.04 -30.17 -18.68
N VAL A 9 -20.77 -31.39 -18.22
CA VAL A 9 -19.43 -31.98 -18.17
C VAL A 9 -19.31 -32.85 -19.42
N GLN A 10 -18.63 -32.38 -20.47
CA GLN A 10 -18.02 -33.22 -21.52
C GLN A 10 -17.15 -32.33 -22.45
N HIS A 11 -15.85 -32.25 -22.19
CA HIS A 11 -14.84 -32.14 -23.27
C HIS A 11 -13.47 -32.64 -22.78
N LEU A 12 -13.47 -33.86 -22.23
CA LEU A 12 -12.25 -34.68 -22.12
C LEU A 12 -12.46 -35.96 -22.93
N LYS A 13 -12.09 -35.91 -24.21
CA LYS A 13 -11.73 -37.11 -24.96
C LYS A 13 -10.47 -36.82 -25.78
N LEU A 14 -9.40 -37.45 -25.31
CA LEU A 14 -8.50 -38.29 -26.11
C LEU A 14 -7.79 -37.61 -27.28
N LEU A 15 -6.51 -37.35 -27.09
CA LEU A 15 -5.45 -37.85 -27.97
C LEU A 15 -4.19 -38.04 -27.13
N ASN A 16 -3.98 -39.28 -26.69
CA ASN A 16 -2.69 -39.80 -26.30
C ASN A 16 -2.35 -40.88 -27.32
N THR A 17 -1.34 -40.64 -28.16
CA THR A 17 -0.37 -41.65 -28.62
C THR A 17 0.78 -40.92 -29.33
N GLY A 18 2.00 -41.13 -28.87
CA GLY A 18 3.19 -40.52 -29.46
C GLY A 18 4.44 -40.72 -28.63
N THR A 19 4.72 -41.97 -28.28
CA THR A 19 6.00 -42.46 -27.75
C THR A 19 7.20 -41.95 -28.54
N CYS A 20 8.12 -41.22 -27.90
CA CYS A 20 9.57 -41.34 -28.15
C CYS A 20 10.38 -40.58 -27.07
N GLY A 21 11.36 -41.25 -26.45
CA GLY A 21 12.48 -40.56 -25.77
C GLY A 21 12.45 -40.49 -24.24
N GLY A 22 12.23 -41.61 -23.56
CA GLY A 22 12.63 -41.73 -22.15
C GLY A 22 14.13 -42.02 -22.04
N MET A 23 14.91 -41.09 -21.48
CA MET A 23 16.09 -41.29 -20.62
C MET A 23 16.83 -39.97 -20.42
N LEU A 24 16.42 -39.14 -19.44
CA LEU A 24 17.30 -38.12 -18.84
C LEU A 24 16.73 -37.44 -17.58
N MET A 25 15.87 -38.12 -16.80
CA MET A 25 15.41 -37.58 -15.53
C MET A 25 15.82 -38.50 -14.38
N ASN A 26 17.06 -38.36 -13.91
CA ASN A 26 17.49 -38.84 -12.59
C ASN A 26 18.78 -38.15 -12.11
N ARG A 27 18.92 -36.81 -12.25
CA ARG A 27 20.00 -36.04 -11.58
C ARG A 27 19.65 -34.57 -11.25
N LEU A 28 18.39 -34.24 -10.99
CA LEU A 28 17.99 -32.86 -10.64
C LEU A 28 17.14 -32.71 -9.36
N LYS A 29 16.89 -33.80 -8.62
CA LYS A 29 16.04 -33.77 -7.41
C LYS A 29 16.64 -33.01 -6.21
N GLY A 30 17.92 -32.63 -6.25
CA GLY A 30 18.59 -31.94 -5.14
C GLY A 30 18.49 -30.40 -5.18
N VAL A 31 18.56 -29.80 -6.36
CA VAL A 31 18.65 -28.33 -6.49
C VAL A 31 17.26 -27.67 -6.44
N GLN A 32 16.22 -28.39 -6.85
CA GLN A 32 14.86 -27.85 -6.90
C GLN A 32 14.21 -27.70 -5.52
N VAL A 33 14.61 -28.49 -4.52
CA VAL A 33 14.06 -28.41 -3.15
C VAL A 33 14.63 -27.24 -2.37
N MET A 34 15.86 -26.80 -2.65
CA MET A 34 16.43 -25.60 -2.02
C MET A 34 15.88 -24.30 -2.62
N LEU A 35 15.58 -24.29 -3.92
CA LEU A 35 14.97 -23.12 -4.55
C LEU A 35 13.50 -22.93 -4.13
N LEU A 36 12.80 -24.01 -3.76
CA LEU A 36 11.44 -23.96 -3.24
C LEU A 36 11.37 -23.43 -1.79
N HIS A 37 12.36 -23.68 -0.93
CA HIS A 37 12.35 -23.16 0.45
C HIS A 37 12.72 -21.67 0.57
N MET A 38 13.32 -21.07 -0.47
CA MET A 38 13.63 -19.63 -0.49
C MET A 38 12.50 -18.77 -1.07
N LEU A 39 11.48 -19.38 -1.67
CA LEU A 39 10.37 -18.66 -2.31
C LEU A 39 9.13 -18.48 -1.42
N GLU A 40 9.16 -18.92 -0.17
CA GLU A 40 7.99 -18.96 0.72
C GLU A 40 7.96 -17.86 1.81
N LEU A 41 8.88 -16.89 1.76
CA LEU A 41 8.97 -15.77 2.71
C LEU A 41 8.74 -14.38 2.11
N LEU A 42 8.24 -14.28 0.88
CA LEU A 42 7.87 -12.99 0.27
C LEU A 42 6.34 -12.84 0.22
N PRO A 43 5.75 -11.78 0.81
CA PRO A 43 4.30 -11.63 0.86
C PRO A 43 3.73 -11.28 -0.54
N PRO A 44 2.65 -11.94 -0.99
CA PRO A 44 1.98 -11.65 -2.27
C PRO A 44 1.01 -10.45 -2.15
N PRO A 45 0.81 -9.68 -3.24
CA PRO A 45 -0.34 -9.96 -4.10
C PRO A 45 -0.03 -9.82 -5.60
N TRP A 46 0.01 -10.94 -6.32
CA TRP A 46 0.29 -10.99 -7.77
C TRP A 46 -0.96 -11.26 -8.62
N HIS A 47 -2.16 -11.04 -8.08
CA HIS A 47 -3.42 -11.30 -8.78
C HIS A 47 -4.12 -10.03 -9.31
N ASN A 48 -3.41 -8.93 -9.56
CA ASN A 48 -4.03 -7.68 -10.04
C ASN A 48 -3.45 -7.09 -11.33
N TRP A 49 -2.64 -7.86 -12.08
CA TRP A 49 -2.01 -7.37 -13.32
C TRP A 49 -2.56 -7.98 -14.61
N LEU A 50 -3.69 -8.70 -14.59
CA LEU A 50 -4.20 -9.36 -15.82
C LEU A 50 -5.45 -8.76 -16.48
N TYR A 51 -6.01 -7.63 -16.01
CA TYR A 51 -7.11 -6.99 -16.73
C TYR A 51 -7.01 -5.45 -16.66
N PRO A 52 -6.85 -4.75 -17.78
CA PRO A 52 -7.12 -3.31 -17.83
C PRO A 52 -8.63 -3.13 -17.82
N THR A 53 -9.21 -2.59 -16.75
CA THR A 53 -10.62 -2.20 -16.76
C THR A 53 -10.78 -1.02 -17.72
N SER A 54 -11.56 -1.26 -18.76
CA SER A 54 -11.99 -0.29 -19.76
C SER A 54 -12.56 0.98 -19.12
N GLY A 55 -12.13 2.13 -19.64
CA GLY A 55 -12.91 3.37 -19.60
C GLY A 55 -12.70 4.24 -18.37
N THR A 56 -11.58 4.95 -18.32
CA THR A 56 -11.53 6.34 -17.83
C THR A 56 -10.48 7.07 -18.65
N GLU A 57 -10.90 8.11 -19.36
CA GLU A 57 -10.03 9.00 -20.13
C GLU A 57 -8.98 9.59 -19.18
N ALA A 58 -7.71 9.34 -19.50
CA ALA A 58 -6.60 10.03 -18.87
C ALA A 58 -6.64 11.51 -19.31
N VAL A 59 -7.24 12.36 -18.48
CA VAL A 59 -7.04 13.81 -18.58
C VAL A 59 -5.57 14.09 -18.28
N CYS A 60 -4.80 14.36 -19.32
CA CYS A 60 -3.44 14.88 -19.21
C CYS A 60 -3.51 16.24 -18.50
N ARG A 61 -3.30 16.25 -17.18
CA ARG A 61 -3.17 17.48 -16.41
C ARG A 61 -1.79 18.05 -16.71
N ASP A 62 -1.75 19.16 -17.44
CA ASP A 62 -0.53 19.91 -17.76
C ASP A 62 0.29 20.16 -16.50
N GLN A 63 1.45 19.51 -16.42
CA GLN A 63 2.43 19.71 -15.35
C GLN A 63 3.26 20.94 -15.68
N GLY A 64 3.26 21.92 -14.77
CA GLY A 64 4.07 23.13 -14.88
C GLY A 64 5.59 22.88 -14.95
N PRO A 65 6.38 23.91 -15.27
CA PRO A 65 7.76 23.79 -15.77
C PRO A 65 8.80 23.60 -14.65
N HIS A 66 8.67 22.53 -13.85
CA HIS A 66 9.66 22.20 -12.81
C HIS A 66 9.95 20.69 -12.77
N GLN A 67 10.16 20.06 -13.93
CA GLN A 67 10.60 18.66 -14.04
C GLN A 67 11.92 18.48 -14.82
N ASP A 68 12.38 19.51 -15.54
CA ASP A 68 13.57 19.41 -16.41
C ASP A 68 14.85 19.08 -15.63
N GLY A 69 15.04 19.66 -14.45
CA GLY A 69 16.22 19.40 -13.62
C GLY A 69 16.26 17.98 -13.03
N ALA A 70 15.11 17.42 -12.65
CA ALA A 70 15.03 16.07 -12.09
C ALA A 70 15.26 15.01 -13.18
N LEU A 71 14.65 15.18 -14.35
CA LEU A 71 14.86 14.31 -15.50
C LEU A 71 16.30 14.39 -16.00
N GLN A 72 16.89 15.58 -16.07
CA GLN A 72 18.28 15.76 -16.46
C GLN A 72 19.23 15.07 -15.47
N ASN A 73 18.98 15.14 -14.16
CA ASN A 73 19.80 14.45 -13.15
C ASN A 73 19.71 12.93 -13.27
N ILE A 74 18.50 12.38 -13.45
CA ILE A 74 18.29 10.94 -13.65
C ILE A 74 18.98 10.45 -14.93
N GLN A 75 18.87 11.21 -16.03
CA GLN A 75 19.57 10.90 -17.28
C GLN A 75 21.09 10.94 -17.12
N ASN A 76 21.61 11.97 -16.44
CA ASN A 76 23.04 12.10 -16.17
C ASN A 76 23.57 10.94 -15.33
N ASP A 77 22.84 10.52 -14.30
CA ASP A 77 23.28 9.45 -13.40
C ASP A 77 23.12 8.05 -14.03
N THR A 78 22.08 7.86 -14.84
CA THR A 78 21.92 6.66 -15.67
C THR A 78 23.03 6.56 -16.71
N GLY A 79 23.41 7.68 -17.33
CA GLY A 79 24.53 7.77 -18.26
C GLY A 79 25.87 7.42 -17.60
N LYS A 80 26.15 7.99 -16.42
CA LYS A 80 27.35 7.64 -15.63
C LYS A 80 27.37 6.16 -15.29
N LEU A 81 26.27 5.61 -14.77
CA LEU A 81 26.19 4.19 -14.41
C LEU A 81 26.39 3.26 -15.61
N ALA A 82 25.77 3.58 -16.76
CA ALA A 82 25.94 2.80 -17.99
C ALA A 82 27.41 2.77 -18.46
N THR A 83 28.11 3.91 -18.38
CA THR A 83 29.54 3.95 -18.75
C THR A 83 30.43 3.17 -17.79
N VAL A 84 30.12 3.16 -16.49
CA VAL A 84 30.86 2.38 -15.49
C VAL A 84 30.61 0.88 -15.70
N VAL A 85 29.36 0.47 -15.87
CA VAL A 85 28.99 -0.92 -16.15
C VAL A 85 29.67 -1.42 -17.42
N ALA A 86 29.66 -0.63 -18.50
CA ALA A 86 30.33 -0.98 -19.75
C ALA A 86 31.85 -1.20 -19.56
N LYS A 87 32.53 -0.31 -18.83
CA LYS A 87 33.96 -0.46 -18.50
C LYS A 87 34.23 -1.73 -17.69
N GLU A 88 33.40 -2.04 -16.70
CA GLU A 88 33.54 -3.25 -15.89
C GLU A 88 33.33 -4.52 -16.73
N HIS A 89 32.43 -4.51 -17.72
CA HIS A 89 32.25 -5.62 -18.66
C HIS A 89 33.44 -5.79 -19.61
N GLU A 90 34.02 -4.69 -20.08
CA GLU A 90 35.24 -4.72 -20.89
C GLU A 90 36.43 -5.29 -20.09
N LEU A 91 36.60 -4.87 -18.84
CA LEU A 91 37.63 -5.41 -17.94
C LEU A 91 37.46 -6.91 -17.71
N SER A 92 36.23 -7.39 -17.49
CA SER A 92 35.95 -8.82 -17.33
C SER A 92 36.28 -9.61 -18.59
N ALA A 93 35.89 -9.11 -19.78
CA ALA A 93 36.20 -9.75 -21.04
C ALA A 93 37.72 -9.86 -21.26
N LYS A 94 38.46 -8.81 -20.91
CA LYS A 94 39.92 -8.81 -20.97
C LYS A 94 40.54 -9.84 -20.02
N LEU A 95 40.15 -9.86 -18.74
CA LEU A 95 40.70 -10.80 -17.76
C LEU A 95 40.37 -12.27 -18.11
N ILE A 96 39.19 -12.53 -18.65
CA ILE A 96 38.80 -13.86 -19.15
C ILE A 96 39.65 -14.26 -20.37
N GLY A 97 39.88 -13.32 -21.29
CA GLY A 97 40.77 -13.51 -22.44
C GLY A 97 42.20 -13.83 -22.01
N ASP A 98 42.76 -13.03 -21.10
CA ASP A 98 44.10 -13.23 -20.53
C ASP A 98 44.22 -14.60 -19.84
N LEU A 99 43.23 -14.99 -19.02
CA LEU A 99 43.17 -16.32 -18.42
C LEU A 99 43.19 -17.44 -19.49
N GLY A 100 42.42 -17.29 -20.58
CA GLY A 100 42.44 -18.23 -21.70
C GLY A 100 43.82 -18.37 -22.34
N THR A 101 44.55 -17.26 -22.51
CA THR A 101 45.93 -17.29 -23.03
C THR A 101 46.90 -17.97 -22.05
N HIS A 102 46.80 -17.71 -20.75
CA HIS A 102 47.66 -18.32 -19.73
C HIS A 102 47.42 -19.82 -19.57
N ILE A 103 46.16 -20.27 -19.67
CA ILE A 103 45.84 -21.70 -19.72
C ILE A 103 46.46 -22.35 -20.96
N SER A 104 46.45 -21.66 -22.11
CA SER A 104 47.09 -22.16 -23.34
C SER A 104 48.61 -22.27 -23.22
N ILE A 105 49.27 -21.28 -22.62
CA ILE A 105 50.73 -21.30 -22.37
C ILE A 105 51.10 -22.46 -21.44
N LEU A 106 50.34 -22.68 -20.36
CA LEU A 106 50.55 -23.82 -19.46
C LEU A 106 50.39 -25.16 -20.19
N LYS A 107 49.38 -25.29 -21.06
CA LYS A 107 49.10 -26.52 -21.80
C LYS A 107 50.14 -26.86 -22.86
N ASN A 108 50.64 -25.85 -23.58
CA ASN A 108 51.50 -26.06 -24.75
C ASN A 108 52.99 -25.88 -24.44
N THR A 109 53.35 -25.05 -23.45
CA THR A 109 54.74 -24.67 -23.12
C THR A 109 54.93 -24.46 -21.61
N PRO A 110 54.88 -25.53 -20.79
CA PRO A 110 54.85 -25.40 -19.33
C PRO A 110 56.11 -24.79 -18.71
N LEU A 111 57.25 -24.88 -19.38
CA LEU A 111 58.53 -24.30 -18.90
C LEU A 111 58.64 -22.79 -19.12
N SER A 112 57.71 -22.18 -19.88
CA SER A 112 57.68 -20.74 -20.15
C SER A 112 56.86 -19.94 -19.13
N ILE A 113 56.32 -20.59 -18.08
CA ILE A 113 55.43 -19.94 -17.11
C ILE A 113 56.24 -18.98 -16.24
N THR A 114 55.75 -17.74 -16.18
CA THR A 114 56.25 -16.69 -15.28
C THR A 114 55.18 -16.35 -14.25
N ALA A 115 55.55 -15.64 -13.17
CA ALA A 115 54.61 -15.19 -12.15
C ALA A 115 53.43 -14.36 -12.71
N LYS A 116 53.61 -13.68 -13.85
CA LYS A 116 52.56 -12.89 -14.51
C LYS A 116 51.63 -13.72 -15.38
N THR A 117 52.10 -14.86 -15.88
CA THR A 117 51.35 -15.74 -16.79
C THR A 117 50.83 -16.99 -16.09
N ASP A 118 50.81 -16.99 -14.76
CA ASP A 118 50.30 -18.10 -13.96
C ASP A 118 48.76 -18.14 -14.02
N PRO A 119 48.15 -19.23 -14.53
CA PRO A 119 46.70 -19.34 -14.62
C PRO A 119 46.00 -19.33 -13.26
N TYR A 120 46.66 -19.71 -12.15
CA TYR A 120 46.04 -19.67 -10.82
C TYR A 120 45.81 -18.21 -10.36
N VAL A 121 46.84 -17.37 -10.46
CA VAL A 121 46.75 -15.94 -10.11
C VAL A 121 45.74 -15.21 -11.01
N ALA A 122 45.74 -15.51 -12.31
CA ALA A 122 44.77 -14.94 -13.24
C ALA A 122 43.32 -15.35 -12.91
N ASN A 123 43.09 -16.62 -12.56
CA ASN A 123 41.77 -17.10 -12.16
C ASN A 123 41.24 -16.38 -10.91
N GLN A 124 42.11 -16.08 -9.94
CA GLN A 124 41.73 -15.31 -8.75
C GLN A 124 41.27 -13.89 -9.12
N SER A 125 41.92 -13.25 -10.09
CA SER A 125 41.53 -11.91 -10.57
C SER A 125 40.17 -11.93 -11.29
N VAL A 126 39.92 -12.93 -12.14
CA VAL A 126 38.62 -13.15 -12.81
C VAL A 126 37.53 -13.38 -11.78
N ALA A 127 37.76 -14.26 -10.80
CA ALA A 127 36.79 -14.54 -9.74
C ALA A 127 36.44 -13.29 -8.91
N CYS A 128 37.45 -12.49 -8.54
CA CYS A 128 37.23 -11.22 -7.84
C CYS A 128 36.39 -10.24 -8.69
N GLN A 129 36.67 -10.16 -9.99
CA GLN A 129 35.95 -9.26 -10.88
C GLN A 129 34.49 -9.68 -11.10
N LEU A 130 34.24 -10.96 -11.34
CA LEU A 130 32.88 -11.48 -11.51
C LEU A 130 32.04 -11.32 -10.23
N MET A 131 32.65 -11.46 -9.05
CA MET A 131 31.97 -11.20 -7.78
C MET A 131 31.50 -9.74 -7.67
N LYS A 132 32.33 -8.77 -8.07
CA LYS A 132 31.93 -7.36 -8.11
C LYS A 132 30.75 -7.13 -9.05
N GLN A 133 30.76 -7.74 -10.23
CA GLN A 133 29.65 -7.63 -11.19
C GLN A 133 28.35 -8.23 -10.65
N ALA A 134 28.42 -9.38 -9.95
CA ALA A 134 27.26 -10.00 -9.32
C ALA A 134 26.67 -9.12 -8.20
N LEU A 135 27.52 -8.53 -7.37
CA LEU A 135 27.07 -7.58 -6.35
C LEU A 135 26.43 -6.33 -6.97
N GLN A 136 27.03 -5.79 -8.05
CA GLN A 136 26.48 -4.61 -8.71
C GLN A 136 25.12 -4.89 -9.38
N SER A 137 24.96 -6.05 -10.02
CA SER A 137 23.69 -6.43 -10.66
C SER A 137 22.60 -6.72 -9.64
N THR A 138 22.91 -7.45 -8.57
CA THR A 138 21.95 -7.70 -7.47
C THR A 138 21.52 -6.39 -6.80
N TRP A 139 22.45 -5.46 -6.54
CA TRP A 139 22.11 -4.15 -6.01
C TRP A 139 21.23 -3.33 -6.95
N SER A 140 21.48 -3.39 -8.26
CA SER A 140 20.63 -2.72 -9.26
C SER A 140 19.19 -3.23 -9.19
N THR A 141 18.99 -4.55 -9.18
CA THR A 141 17.66 -5.17 -9.04
C THR A 141 16.99 -4.79 -7.71
N PHE A 142 17.76 -4.77 -6.61
CA PHE A 142 17.26 -4.33 -5.31
C PHE A 142 16.80 -2.87 -5.35
N SER A 143 17.59 -1.98 -5.94
CA SER A 143 17.29 -0.55 -6.03
C SER A 143 15.99 -0.29 -6.82
N GLU A 144 15.75 -1.07 -7.88
CA GLU A 144 14.52 -1.00 -8.67
C GLU A 144 13.31 -1.43 -7.85
N TRP A 145 13.42 -2.57 -7.15
CA TRP A 145 12.37 -3.06 -6.26
C TRP A 145 12.05 -2.06 -5.14
N ARG A 146 13.08 -1.50 -4.52
CA ARG A 146 12.92 -0.45 -3.51
C ARG A 146 12.15 0.75 -4.07
N ASN A 147 12.53 1.25 -5.24
CA ASN A 147 11.85 2.39 -5.87
C ASN A 147 10.38 2.08 -6.20
N ARG A 148 10.07 0.87 -6.66
CA ARG A 148 8.67 0.42 -6.88
C ARG A 148 7.87 0.40 -5.58
N MET A 149 8.49 -0.07 -4.50
CA MET A 149 7.87 -0.09 -3.17
C MET A 149 7.65 1.32 -2.62
N ASP A 150 8.67 2.19 -2.70
CA ASP A 150 8.57 3.59 -2.29
C ASP A 150 7.49 4.35 -3.06
N ALA A 151 7.30 4.04 -4.35
CA ALA A 151 6.22 4.62 -5.17
C ALA A 151 4.84 4.15 -4.69
N SER A 152 4.67 2.85 -4.43
CA SER A 152 3.43 2.28 -3.89
C SER A 152 3.06 2.88 -2.53
N ILE A 153 4.03 2.94 -1.61
CA ILE A 153 3.86 3.54 -0.28
C ILE A 153 3.43 5.01 -0.41
N ARG A 154 4.13 5.78 -1.26
CA ARG A 154 3.79 7.19 -1.49
C ARG A 154 2.37 7.35 -2.03
N GLU A 155 1.92 6.48 -2.93
CA GLU A 155 0.56 6.53 -3.45
C GLU A 155 -0.50 6.28 -2.36
N THR A 156 -0.24 5.33 -1.45
CA THR A 156 -1.15 5.10 -0.31
C THR A 156 -1.23 6.31 0.61
N TYR A 157 -0.10 6.98 0.86
CA TYR A 157 -0.08 8.21 1.66
C TYR A 157 -0.78 9.37 0.96
N ASN A 158 -0.60 9.55 -0.36
CA ASN A 158 -1.29 10.58 -1.12
C ASN A 158 -2.82 10.36 -1.12
N THR A 159 -3.25 9.09 -1.20
CA THR A 159 -4.67 8.74 -1.11
C THR A 159 -5.23 9.08 0.27
N LEU A 160 -4.52 8.68 1.33
CA LEU A 160 -4.90 8.99 2.70
C LEU A 160 -4.96 10.51 2.94
N GLU A 161 -3.95 11.26 2.47
CA GLU A 161 -3.90 12.72 2.59
C GLU A 161 -5.09 13.37 1.87
N ARG A 162 -5.42 12.88 0.66
CA ARG A 162 -6.59 13.35 -0.07
C ARG A 162 -7.88 13.05 0.68
N ASP A 163 -8.04 11.85 1.21
CA ASP A 163 -9.25 11.46 1.93
C ASP A 163 -9.38 12.27 3.22
N MET A 164 -8.32 12.40 4.00
CA MET A 164 -8.29 13.17 5.25
C MET A 164 -8.53 14.67 5.01
N SER A 165 -7.93 15.25 3.96
CA SER A 165 -8.15 16.67 3.63
C SER A 165 -9.54 16.94 3.04
N ALA A 166 -10.20 15.94 2.47
CA ALA A 166 -11.56 16.07 1.94
C ALA A 166 -12.64 15.95 3.03
N LEU A 167 -12.31 15.48 4.24
CA LEU A 167 -13.29 15.38 5.32
C LEU A 167 -13.66 16.78 5.85
N PRO A 168 -14.95 17.14 5.88
CA PRO A 168 -15.38 18.36 6.54
C PRO A 168 -15.15 18.24 8.05
N PRO A 169 -14.67 19.31 8.72
CA PRO A 169 -14.38 19.29 10.16
C PRO A 169 -15.56 18.83 11.03
N ASP A 170 -16.79 19.17 10.63
CA ASP A 170 -17.99 18.89 11.42
C ASP A 170 -18.49 17.45 11.26
N ARG A 171 -17.93 16.68 10.32
CA ARG A 171 -18.41 15.32 10.00
C ARG A 171 -18.36 14.39 11.20
N GLU A 172 -17.26 14.43 11.95
CA GLU A 172 -17.10 13.58 13.14
C GLU A 172 -18.05 14.03 14.26
N TRP A 173 -18.27 15.33 14.41
CA TRP A 173 -19.18 15.88 15.40
C TRP A 173 -20.64 15.48 15.13
N ILE A 174 -21.07 15.56 13.88
CA ILE A 174 -22.42 15.17 13.46
C ILE A 174 -22.63 13.66 13.65
N ALA A 175 -21.65 12.83 13.27
CA ALA A 175 -21.74 11.38 13.46
C ALA A 175 -21.75 10.98 14.95
N PHE A 176 -20.99 11.68 15.78
CA PHE A 176 -20.98 11.48 17.23
C PHE A 176 -22.33 11.87 17.86
N ALA A 177 -22.84 13.07 17.55
CA ALA A 177 -24.13 13.55 18.03
C ALA A 177 -25.29 12.63 17.58
N ALA A 178 -25.22 12.06 16.38
CA ALA A 178 -26.22 11.11 15.88
C ALA A 178 -26.14 9.72 16.52
N CYS A 179 -24.99 9.35 17.12
CA CYS A 179 -24.80 8.05 17.75
C CYS A 179 -25.11 8.06 19.26
N GLU A 180 -25.00 9.22 19.92
CA GLU A 180 -25.22 9.34 21.36
C GLU A 180 -26.70 9.62 21.71
N ASP A 181 -27.34 8.63 22.35
CA ASP A 181 -28.76 8.66 22.76
C ASP A 181 -29.14 9.75 23.79
N HIS A 182 -28.17 10.50 24.31
CA HIS A 182 -28.40 11.53 25.33
C HIS A 182 -28.19 12.96 24.81
N LEU A 183 -27.76 13.10 23.56
CA LEU A 183 -27.65 14.39 22.89
C LEU A 183 -28.92 14.62 22.06
N VAL A 184 -29.53 15.78 22.26
CA VAL A 184 -30.69 16.19 21.44
C VAL A 184 -30.15 16.78 20.15
N ASP A 185 -30.58 16.22 19.01
CA ASP A 185 -30.24 16.73 17.69
C ASP A 185 -30.66 18.21 17.59
N PRO A 186 -29.76 19.14 17.21
CA PRO A 186 -30.08 20.55 17.04
C PRO A 186 -31.22 20.83 16.03
N GLU A 187 -31.52 19.91 15.12
CA GLU A 187 -32.65 20.02 14.18
C GLU A 187 -33.99 19.56 14.78
N THR A 188 -34.00 19.03 16.01
CA THR A 188 -35.24 18.71 16.72
C THR A 188 -35.97 20.02 17.02
N LEU A 189 -37.16 20.19 16.45
CA LEU A 189 -37.97 21.39 16.66
C LEU A 189 -38.11 21.67 18.17
N LEU A 190 -37.82 22.91 18.55
CA LEU A 190 -38.04 23.39 19.91
C LEU A 190 -39.50 23.10 20.30
N GLN A 191 -39.68 22.32 21.36
CA GLN A 191 -41.02 22.01 21.85
C GLN A 191 -41.69 23.30 22.34
N ASP A 192 -42.86 23.63 21.78
CA ASP A 192 -43.62 24.78 22.25
C ASP A 192 -43.92 24.64 23.74
N PRO A 193 -43.59 25.65 24.58
CA PRO A 193 -43.80 25.56 26.03
C PRO A 193 -45.27 25.39 26.41
N GLN A 194 -46.17 25.82 25.51
CA GLN A 194 -47.63 25.68 25.67
C GLN A 194 -48.09 24.21 25.57
N ASN A 195 -47.37 23.39 24.81
CA ASN A 195 -47.72 21.99 24.52
C ASN A 195 -46.97 20.98 25.41
N ILE A 196 -46.24 21.43 26.43
CA ILE A 196 -45.62 20.54 27.41
C ILE A 196 -46.71 20.07 28.37
N SER A 197 -47.04 18.78 28.34
CA SER A 197 -47.93 18.12 29.30
C SER A 197 -47.08 17.36 30.31
N TYR A 198 -47.24 17.67 31.58
CA TYR A 198 -46.62 16.94 32.68
C TYR A 198 -47.72 16.43 33.62
N PRO A 199 -47.48 15.32 34.35
CA PRO A 199 -48.44 14.80 35.31
C PRO A 199 -48.85 15.91 36.29
N SER A 200 -50.15 16.06 36.55
CA SER A 200 -50.75 17.09 37.42
C SER A 200 -50.71 18.55 36.93
N LYS A 201 -50.39 18.83 35.66
CA LYS A 201 -50.45 20.19 35.09
C LYS A 201 -51.79 20.90 35.32
N GLU A 202 -52.90 20.17 35.21
CA GLU A 202 -54.25 20.71 35.34
C GLU A 202 -54.87 20.49 36.74
N ASP A 203 -54.07 20.14 37.76
CA ASP A 203 -54.58 19.99 39.12
C ASP A 203 -55.04 21.37 39.69
N PRO A 204 -56.29 21.49 40.19
CA PRO A 204 -56.82 22.73 40.76
C PRO A 204 -55.95 23.38 41.84
N SER A 205 -55.14 22.59 42.55
CA SER A 205 -54.21 23.08 43.58
C SER A 205 -53.02 23.88 43.04
N ILE A 206 -52.66 23.67 41.77
CA ILE A 206 -51.47 24.28 41.14
C ILE A 206 -51.85 25.52 40.30
N VAL A 207 -53.14 25.67 39.96
CA VAL A 207 -53.68 26.84 39.22
C VAL A 207 -53.25 28.19 39.83
N PRO A 208 -53.30 28.41 41.17
CA PRO A 208 -52.85 29.67 41.77
C PRO A 208 -51.34 29.91 41.59
N VAL A 209 -50.54 28.84 41.52
CA VAL A 209 -49.08 28.90 41.32
C VAL A 209 -48.76 29.29 39.87
N HIS A 210 -49.50 28.77 38.89
CA HIS A 210 -49.35 29.13 37.48
C HIS A 210 -49.76 30.57 37.17
N ILE A 211 -50.81 31.06 37.83
CA ILE A 211 -51.31 32.45 37.69
C ILE A 211 -50.47 33.43 38.55
N GLY A 212 -49.71 32.91 39.52
CA GLY A 212 -48.89 33.71 40.44
C GLY A 212 -49.68 34.37 41.56
N LEU A 213 -50.92 33.93 41.84
CA LEU A 213 -51.77 34.47 42.89
C LEU A 213 -51.49 33.72 44.20
N LEU A 214 -50.61 34.26 45.04
CA LEU A 214 -50.17 33.61 46.29
C LEU A 214 -50.35 34.53 47.50
N GLU A 215 -50.54 33.94 48.66
CA GLU A 215 -50.58 34.69 49.91
C GLU A 215 -49.18 34.86 50.50
N ARG A 216 -48.85 36.10 50.87
CA ARG A 216 -47.63 36.40 51.60
C ARG A 216 -47.92 36.59 53.08
N LYS A 217 -47.24 35.84 53.94
CA LYS A 217 -47.16 36.15 55.36
C LYS A 217 -46.29 37.38 55.58
N LYS A 218 -46.84 38.43 56.19
CA LYS A 218 -46.05 39.59 56.63
C LYS A 218 -45.25 39.23 57.90
N ARG A 219 -43.93 39.44 57.86
CA ARG A 219 -42.98 39.04 58.92
C ARG A 219 -43.40 39.48 60.32
N TYR A 220 -43.89 40.72 60.46
CA TYR A 220 -44.10 41.36 61.77
C TYR A 220 -45.55 41.31 62.28
N THR A 221 -46.54 41.25 61.38
CA THR A 221 -47.96 41.25 61.78
C THR A 221 -48.60 39.86 61.70
N CYS A 222 -47.87 38.83 61.26
CA CYS A 222 -48.38 37.46 61.07
C CYS A 222 -49.71 37.37 60.29
N THR A 223 -50.00 38.37 59.45
CA THR A 223 -51.18 38.44 58.59
C THR A 223 -50.83 37.95 57.19
N TYR A 224 -51.73 37.20 56.57
CA TYR A 224 -51.65 36.75 55.18
C TYR A 224 -52.41 37.74 54.30
N ARG A 225 -51.82 38.11 53.17
CA ARG A 225 -52.49 38.91 52.13
C ARG A 225 -52.09 38.39 50.76
N GLU A 226 -53.08 38.33 49.86
CA GLU A 226 -52.90 37.96 48.46
C GLU A 226 -52.03 38.98 47.73
N ALA A 227 -51.11 38.48 46.90
CA ALA A 227 -50.28 39.28 46.01
C ALA A 227 -49.94 38.49 44.74
N TYR A 228 -49.70 39.21 43.63
CA TYR A 228 -49.22 38.61 42.39
C TYR A 228 -47.71 38.49 42.39
N TYR A 229 -47.21 37.29 42.09
CA TYR A 229 -45.80 36.97 41.91
C TYR A 229 -45.53 36.68 40.45
N VAL A 230 -44.55 37.37 39.88
CA VAL A 230 -44.09 37.11 38.52
C VAL A 230 -43.02 36.02 38.60
N ASN A 231 -43.29 34.89 37.97
CA ASN A 231 -42.27 33.86 37.72
C ASN A 231 -41.55 34.30 36.44
N ALA A 232 -40.34 34.84 36.58
CA ALA A 232 -39.46 35.16 35.46
C ALA A 232 -38.78 33.88 34.93
#